data_AF-A0A6L5YFG1-F1
#
_entry.id   AF-A0A6L5YFG1-F1
#
_cell.length_a   1.000
_cell.length_b   1.000
_cell.length_c   1.000
_cell.angle_alpha   90.00
_cell.angle_beta   90.00
_cell.angle_gamma   90.00
#
_symmetry.space_group_name_H-M   'P 1'
#
loop_
_entity.id
_entity.type
_entity.pdbx_description
1 polymer ?
#
loop_
_entity_poly.entity_id
_entity_poly.type
_entity_poly.pdbx_seq_one_letter_code
_entity_poly.pdbx_strand_id
1 'polypeptide(L)'
;MHYELYLDSIFLLHFGMNLLLLIMVDHSTCRTATWYRLLWGAGIGAVCYLLPFLWKGAALLKLLLCMLPGTLLMLVVTFRIRNWRSLWSYFRKQMYDTFLLGGILVAVLRGIPAGIQYVPGIVLALGLGALTVQLLLWRYRRETELGTHCEVVLRGTEQTLCIAAIVDSGNTLTEPMSGAPVSVLDVETFQTLWPEGLPDFRVIPYHSVGKKNGILYGYRIPQMKIRIHGVEKICSDVWLAVSEEEIAGREIPMLLHPALLKKTGKAGRSNYDLKDSNTRENAIQDDSQRTVSAAAERRYSLHRRRRGPATAASHRSGEPGDQ
;
A
#
# COMPACT_ATOMS: atom_id res chain seq x y z
N MET A 1 4.28 44.50 -27.68
CA MET A 1 3.43 43.58 -26.89
C MET A 1 4.12 43.31 -25.57
N HIS A 2 3.64 43.91 -24.49
CA HIS A 2 4.10 43.57 -23.13
C HIS A 2 3.39 42.29 -22.73
N TYR A 3 4.12 41.18 -22.64
CA TYR A 3 3.59 39.97 -22.01
C TYR A 3 3.65 40.19 -20.50
N GLU A 4 2.48 40.35 -19.89
CA GLU A 4 2.35 40.29 -18.44
C GLU A 4 2.55 38.83 -18.02
N LEU A 5 3.78 38.49 -17.65
CA LEU A 5 4.13 37.20 -17.07
C LEU A 5 3.71 37.22 -15.60
N TYR A 6 2.56 36.61 -15.32
CA TYR A 6 2.11 36.38 -13.96
C TYR A 6 3.02 35.33 -13.30
N LEU A 7 3.90 35.78 -12.41
CA LEU A 7 4.84 34.93 -11.70
C LEU A 7 4.12 33.80 -10.95
N ASP A 8 2.94 34.10 -10.41
CA ASP A 8 2.06 33.13 -9.73
C ASP A 8 1.59 32.00 -10.67
N SER A 9 1.23 32.35 -11.90
CA SER A 9 0.79 31.41 -12.93
C SER A 9 1.92 30.48 -13.39
N ILE A 10 3.13 31.02 -13.57
CA ILE A 10 4.33 30.24 -13.91
C ILE A 10 4.66 29.29 -12.76
N PHE A 11 4.67 29.82 -11.54
CA PHE A 11 4.94 29.02 -10.35
C PHE A 11 3.94 27.86 -10.23
N LEU A 12 2.63 28.13 -10.34
CA LEU A 12 1.59 27.12 -10.20
C LEU A 12 1.70 26.03 -11.27
N LEU A 13 1.96 26.41 -12.52
CA LEU A 13 2.14 25.46 -13.62
C LEU A 13 3.34 24.54 -13.37
N HIS A 14 4.50 25.11 -13.01
CA HIS A 14 5.70 24.32 -12.74
C HIS A 14 5.59 23.49 -11.47
N PHE A 15 4.91 24.00 -10.45
CA PHE A 15 4.61 23.26 -9.24
C PHE A 15 3.75 22.03 -9.54
N GLY A 16 2.63 22.20 -10.26
CA GLY A 16 1.74 21.11 -10.62
C GLY A 16 2.41 20.06 -11.51
N MET A 17 3.16 20.49 -12.54
CA MET A 17 3.88 19.59 -13.43
C MET A 17 4.99 18.82 -12.71
N ASN A 18 5.78 19.48 -11.86
CA ASN A 18 6.81 18.81 -11.06
C ASN A 18 6.17 17.84 -10.06
N LEU A 19 5.01 18.17 -9.47
CA LEU A 19 4.30 17.26 -8.59
C LEU A 19 3.83 15.99 -9.33
N LEU A 20 3.27 16.13 -10.53
CA LEU A 20 2.85 15.00 -11.38
C LEU A 20 4.03 14.10 -11.76
N LEU A 21 5.17 14.70 -12.12
CA LEU A 21 6.40 13.97 -12.42
C LEU A 21 6.94 13.23 -11.20
N LEU A 22 6.99 13.88 -10.03
CA LEU A 22 7.46 13.25 -8.81
C LEU A 22 6.53 12.12 -8.36
N ILE A 23 5.22 12.21 -8.62
CA ILE A 23 4.27 11.10 -8.39
C ILE A 23 4.58 9.90 -9.30
N MET A 24 4.87 10.15 -10.59
CA MET A 24 5.29 9.10 -11.54
C MET A 24 6.59 8.43 -11.10
N VAL A 25 7.60 9.22 -10.75
CA VAL A 25 8.89 8.71 -10.26
C VAL A 25 8.72 7.95 -8.93
N ASP A 26 7.91 8.45 -8.00
CA ASP A 26 7.67 7.76 -6.73
C ASP A 26 6.99 6.41 -6.94
N HIS A 27 6.01 6.35 -7.85
CA HIS A 27 5.33 5.10 -8.15
C HIS A 27 6.26 4.08 -8.81
N SER A 28 7.05 4.51 -9.80
CA SER A 28 8.02 3.64 -10.50
C SER A 28 9.18 3.18 -9.62
N THR A 29 9.35 3.78 -8.43
CA THR A 29 10.43 3.48 -7.48
C THR A 29 9.93 2.90 -6.16
N CYS A 30 8.77 2.23 -6.17
CA CYS A 30 8.21 1.53 -5.00
C CYS A 30 7.86 2.46 -3.82
N ARG A 31 7.38 3.67 -4.13
CA ARG A 31 6.85 4.66 -3.18
C ARG A 31 7.83 4.99 -2.06
N THR A 32 8.97 5.58 -2.39
CA THR A 32 9.99 5.95 -1.39
C THR A 32 9.70 7.31 -0.73
N ALA A 33 9.07 8.25 -1.44
CA ALA A 33 8.77 9.61 -0.98
C ALA A 33 7.41 9.70 -0.27
N THR A 34 7.33 10.54 0.77
CA THR A 34 6.05 10.82 1.46
C THR A 34 5.32 11.93 0.71
N TRP A 35 4.00 12.02 0.86
CA TRP A 35 3.19 13.00 0.15
C TRP A 35 3.66 14.45 0.40
N TYR A 36 4.09 14.80 1.61
CA TYR A 36 4.64 16.13 1.91
C TYR A 36 6.04 16.35 1.31
N ARG A 37 6.87 15.31 1.16
CA ARG A 37 8.18 15.42 0.49
C ARG A 37 8.01 15.64 -1.01
N LEU A 38 7.01 15.02 -1.62
CA LEU A 38 6.62 15.29 -3.01
C LEU A 38 6.23 16.77 -3.17
N LEU A 39 5.44 17.30 -2.23
CA LEU A 39 5.01 18.70 -2.22
C LEU A 39 6.19 19.68 -2.10
N TRP A 40 7.08 19.45 -1.13
CA TRP A 40 8.29 20.27 -0.95
C TRP A 40 9.23 20.18 -2.14
N GLY A 41 9.41 18.97 -2.69
CA GLY A 41 10.16 18.75 -3.92
C GLY A 41 9.63 19.57 -5.09
N ALA A 42 8.33 19.45 -5.36
CA ALA A 42 7.67 20.20 -6.43
C ALA A 42 7.80 21.71 -6.23
N GLY A 43 7.68 22.18 -4.98
CA GLY A 43 7.92 23.57 -4.58
C GLY A 43 9.33 24.04 -4.92
N ILE A 44 10.36 23.29 -4.50
CA ILE A 44 11.76 23.60 -4.80
C ILE A 44 11.99 23.63 -6.31
N GLY A 45 11.48 22.64 -7.04
CA GLY A 45 11.58 22.60 -8.50
C GLY A 45 10.94 23.82 -9.17
N ALA A 46 9.76 24.25 -8.69
CA ALA A 46 9.08 25.43 -9.20
C ALA A 46 9.84 26.72 -8.89
N VAL A 47 10.40 26.87 -7.69
CA VAL A 47 11.25 28.02 -7.32
C VAL A 47 12.52 28.05 -8.17
N CYS A 48 13.18 26.91 -8.36
CA CYS A 48 14.38 26.82 -9.20
C CYS A 48 14.10 27.23 -10.66
N TYR A 49 12.87 27.00 -11.15
CA TYR A 49 12.44 27.43 -12.48
C TYR A 49 12.32 28.97 -12.60
N LEU A 50 12.11 29.68 -11.49
CA LEU A 50 12.01 31.14 -11.47
C LEU A 50 13.39 31.83 -11.40
N LEU A 51 14.44 31.14 -10.95
CA LEU A 51 15.79 31.72 -10.79
C LEU A 51 16.37 32.34 -12.08
N PRO A 52 16.22 31.75 -13.29
CA PRO A 52 16.68 32.35 -14.54
C PRO A 52 16.14 33.75 -14.85
N PHE A 53 15.01 34.14 -14.25
CA PHE A 53 14.37 35.44 -14.44
C PHE A 53 14.96 36.55 -13.57
N LEU A 54 15.74 36.22 -12.53
CA LEU A 54 16.27 37.18 -11.56
C LEU A 54 17.49 37.97 -12.06
N TRP A 55 18.18 37.51 -13.10
CA TRP A 55 19.41 38.15 -13.60
C TRP A 55 19.46 38.20 -15.13
N LYS A 56 20.18 39.16 -15.73
CA LYS A 56 20.36 39.26 -17.20
C LYS A 56 21.62 38.52 -17.66
N GLY A 57 21.52 37.66 -18.69
CA GLY A 57 22.63 36.85 -19.18
C GLY A 57 22.23 35.89 -20.29
N ALA A 58 23.20 35.14 -20.83
CA ALA A 58 22.96 34.19 -21.93
C ALA A 58 21.92 33.12 -21.56
N ALA A 59 20.88 32.97 -22.37
CA ALA A 59 19.75 32.09 -22.09
C ALA A 59 20.17 30.63 -21.87
N LEU A 60 21.12 30.13 -22.66
CA LEU A 60 21.63 28.76 -22.56
C LEU A 60 22.37 28.51 -21.24
N LEU A 61 23.20 29.47 -20.80
CA LEU A 61 23.93 29.39 -19.55
C LEU A 61 22.98 29.35 -18.35
N LYS A 62 21.94 30.19 -18.36
CA LYS A 62 20.90 30.19 -17.32
C LYS A 62 20.17 28.85 -17.23
N LEU A 63 19.82 28.30 -18.39
CA LEU A 63 19.07 27.05 -18.49
C LEU A 63 19.91 25.89 -17.94
N LEU A 64 21.19 25.80 -18.29
CA LEU A 64 22.09 24.78 -17.75
C LEU A 64 22.36 24.96 -16.24
N LEU A 65 22.62 26.20 -15.80
CA LEU A 65 23.10 26.46 -14.44
C LEU A 65 21.99 26.43 -13.38
N CYS A 66 20.74 26.72 -13.74
CA CYS A 66 19.61 26.67 -12.79
C CYS A 66 18.77 25.40 -12.92
N MET A 67 18.56 24.87 -14.13
CA MET A 67 17.57 23.82 -14.35
C MET A 67 18.12 22.43 -14.05
N LEU A 68 19.37 22.14 -14.44
CA LEU A 68 19.98 20.85 -14.12
C LEU A 68 20.23 20.71 -12.60
N PRO A 69 20.89 21.65 -11.92
CA PRO A 69 21.05 21.56 -10.47
C PRO A 69 19.71 21.62 -9.74
N GLY A 70 18.75 22.43 -10.21
CA GLY A 70 17.42 22.52 -9.62
C GLY A 70 16.63 21.20 -9.69
N THR A 71 16.68 20.52 -10.83
CA THR A 71 16.02 19.21 -11.00
C THR A 71 16.69 18.12 -10.15
N LEU A 72 18.02 18.12 -10.04
CA LEU A 72 18.74 17.21 -9.16
C LEU A 72 18.46 17.50 -7.68
N LEU A 73 18.43 18.77 -7.28
CA LEU A 73 18.10 19.20 -5.91
C LEU A 73 16.68 18.77 -5.53
N MET A 74 15.72 18.99 -6.43
CA MET A 74 14.35 18.51 -6.26
C MET A 74 14.31 17.00 -5.98
N LEU A 75 15.05 16.18 -6.73
CA LEU A 75 15.10 14.73 -6.53
C LEU A 75 15.72 14.35 -5.18
N VAL A 76 16.84 14.99 -4.80
CA VAL A 76 17.56 14.70 -3.54
C VAL A 76 16.72 15.04 -2.31
N VAL A 77 15.96 16.15 -2.35
CA VAL A 77 15.06 16.52 -1.24
C VAL A 77 13.85 15.57 -1.18
N THR A 78 13.29 15.25 -2.34
CA THR A 78 12.08 14.43 -2.44
C THR A 78 12.30 12.97 -2.06
N PHE A 79 13.38 12.36 -2.55
CA PHE A 79 13.66 10.93 -2.42
C PHE A 79 14.80 10.70 -1.44
N ARG A 80 14.77 9.59 -0.69
CA ARG A 80 15.86 9.27 0.26
C ARG A 80 17.00 8.61 -0.51
N ILE A 81 17.77 9.43 -1.22
CA ILE A 81 18.84 8.97 -2.11
C ILE A 81 20.11 8.78 -1.28
N ARG A 82 20.66 7.56 -1.27
CA ARG A 82 21.87 7.23 -0.50
C ARG A 82 23.14 7.13 -1.35
N ASN A 83 22.99 6.75 -2.62
CA ASN A 83 24.10 6.47 -3.53
C ASN A 83 23.94 7.25 -4.84
N TRP A 84 25.04 7.67 -5.46
CA TRP A 84 25.02 8.36 -6.77
C TRP A 84 24.41 7.51 -7.88
N ARG A 85 24.65 6.18 -7.86
CA ARG A 85 24.01 5.24 -8.81
C ARG A 85 22.49 5.27 -8.71
N SER A 86 21.96 5.35 -7.49
CA SER A 86 20.52 5.49 -7.26
C SER A 86 20.04 6.84 -7.76
N LEU A 87 20.75 7.94 -7.50
CA LEU A 87 20.42 9.27 -8.04
C LEU A 87 20.28 9.24 -9.56
N TRP A 88 21.24 8.64 -10.25
CA TRP A 88 21.21 8.50 -11.71
C TRP A 88 20.02 7.65 -12.20
N SER A 89 19.62 6.64 -11.42
CA SER A 89 18.41 5.85 -11.69
C SER A 89 17.13 6.69 -11.57
N TYR A 90 17.01 7.53 -10.54
CA TYR A 90 15.88 8.46 -10.38
C TYR A 90 15.87 9.53 -11.48
N PHE A 91 17.02 10.10 -11.80
CA PHE A 91 17.17 11.13 -12.83
C PHE A 91 16.75 10.62 -14.21
N ARG A 92 17.19 9.42 -14.61
CA ARG A 92 16.77 8.81 -15.89
C ARG A 92 15.26 8.56 -15.95
N LYS A 93 14.65 8.12 -14.85
CA LYS A 93 13.18 7.93 -14.77
C LYS A 93 12.45 9.26 -14.92
N GLN A 94 12.88 10.30 -14.20
CA GLN A 94 12.34 11.65 -14.34
C GLN A 94 12.45 12.18 -15.77
N MET A 95 13.59 11.97 -16.46
CA MET A 95 13.76 12.37 -17.86
C MET A 95 12.77 11.65 -18.78
N TYR A 96 12.60 10.34 -18.60
CA TYR A 96 11.62 9.56 -19.36
C TYR A 96 10.20 10.06 -19.12
N ASP A 97 9.80 10.25 -17.87
CA ASP A 97 8.46 10.73 -17.50
C ASP A 97 8.20 12.15 -18.03
N THR A 98 9.21 13.02 -18.01
CA THR A 98 9.14 14.38 -18.56
C THR A 98 8.94 14.36 -20.07
N PHE A 99 9.70 13.53 -20.77
CA PHE A 99 9.56 13.37 -22.22
C PHE A 99 8.19 12.81 -22.59
N LEU A 100 7.72 11.79 -21.86
CA LEU A 100 6.42 11.15 -22.11
C LEU A 100 5.27 12.13 -21.86
N LEU A 101 5.21 12.75 -20.68
CA LEU A 101 4.14 13.71 -20.34
C LEU A 101 4.17 14.94 -21.25
N GLY A 102 5.37 15.50 -21.49
CA GLY A 102 5.53 16.64 -22.39
C GLY A 102 5.12 16.31 -23.84
N GLY A 103 5.51 15.14 -24.34
CA GLY A 103 5.17 14.66 -25.67
C GLY A 103 3.67 14.46 -25.86
N ILE A 104 3.00 13.79 -24.90
CA ILE A 104 1.54 13.60 -24.93
C ILE A 104 0.82 14.94 -24.88
N LEU A 105 1.23 15.84 -23.98
CA LEU A 105 0.62 17.17 -23.86
C LEU A 105 0.71 17.94 -25.18
N VAL A 106 1.89 17.98 -25.80
CA VAL A 106 2.09 18.65 -27.09
C VAL A 106 1.29 17.99 -28.22
N ALA A 107 1.22 16.66 -28.26
CA ALA A 107 0.44 15.94 -29.27
C ALA A 107 -1.07 16.25 -29.16
N VAL A 108 -1.60 16.27 -27.94
CA VAL A 108 -3.01 16.61 -27.68
C VAL A 108 -3.31 18.07 -28.03
N LEU A 109 -2.45 19.00 -27.62
CA LEU A 109 -2.61 20.42 -27.96
C LEU A 109 -2.60 20.67 -29.47
N ARG A 110 -1.83 19.92 -30.24
CA ARG A 110 -1.85 20.01 -31.72
C ARG A 110 -3.05 19.33 -32.35
N GLY A 111 -3.56 18.26 -31.75
CA GLY A 111 -4.68 17.47 -32.28
C GLY A 111 -6.07 18.05 -32.03
N ILE A 112 -6.25 18.83 -30.95
CA ILE A 112 -7.55 19.42 -30.57
C ILE A 112 -7.45 20.96 -30.52
N PRO A 113 -7.55 21.65 -31.67
CA PRO A 113 -7.45 23.11 -31.72
C PRO A 113 -8.58 23.82 -30.97
N ALA A 114 -9.75 23.18 -30.81
CA ALA A 114 -10.93 23.79 -30.20
C ALA A 114 -10.86 23.97 -28.67
N GLY A 115 -10.12 23.11 -27.95
CA GLY A 115 -10.05 23.16 -26.48
C GLY A 115 -9.21 24.31 -25.92
N ILE A 116 -8.30 24.87 -26.73
CA ILE A 116 -7.35 25.91 -26.33
C ILE A 116 -8.05 27.27 -26.16
N GLN A 117 -9.21 27.48 -26.78
CA GLN A 117 -9.93 28.76 -26.78
C GLN A 117 -10.83 28.96 -25.55
N TYR A 118 -11.30 27.88 -24.92
CA TYR A 118 -12.32 27.94 -23.86
C TYR A 118 -11.78 27.63 -22.45
N VAL A 119 -10.57 27.07 -22.36
CA VAL A 119 -9.98 26.64 -21.09
C VAL A 119 -8.65 27.34 -20.87
N PRO A 120 -8.40 27.95 -19.69
CA PRO A 120 -7.09 28.50 -19.37
C PRO A 120 -5.99 27.45 -19.55
N GLY A 121 -4.91 27.80 -20.24
CA GLY A 121 -3.86 26.84 -20.62
C GLY A 121 -3.26 26.05 -19.46
N ILE A 122 -3.18 26.64 -18.26
CA ILE A 122 -2.69 25.98 -17.04
C ILE A 122 -3.65 24.86 -16.61
N VAL A 123 -4.96 25.13 -16.61
CA VAL A 123 -5.98 24.14 -16.25
C VAL A 123 -5.95 22.98 -17.23
N LEU A 124 -5.84 23.28 -18.53
CA LEU A 124 -5.74 22.27 -19.57
C LEU A 124 -4.48 21.40 -19.41
N ALA A 125 -3.31 22.02 -19.18
CA ALA A 125 -2.05 21.33 -19.02
C ALA A 125 -2.04 20.40 -17.78
N LEU A 126 -2.46 20.91 -16.62
CA LEU A 126 -2.51 20.12 -15.39
C LEU A 126 -3.58 19.03 -15.44
N GLY A 127 -4.74 19.30 -16.04
CA GLY A 127 -5.82 18.33 -16.20
C GLY A 127 -5.40 17.16 -17.10
N LEU A 128 -4.82 17.44 -18.27
CA LEU A 128 -4.28 16.40 -19.16
C LEU A 128 -3.10 15.65 -18.53
N GLY A 129 -2.21 16.37 -17.85
CA GLY A 129 -1.11 15.77 -17.09
C GLY A 129 -1.61 14.81 -16.01
N ALA A 130 -2.62 15.19 -15.25
CA ALA A 130 -3.20 14.33 -14.22
C ALA A 130 -3.88 13.09 -14.82
N LEU A 131 -4.64 13.26 -15.91
CA LEU A 131 -5.30 12.15 -16.61
C LEU A 131 -4.29 11.14 -17.16
N THR A 132 -3.22 11.62 -17.80
CA THR A 132 -2.16 10.78 -18.36
C THR A 132 -1.41 10.04 -17.25
N VAL A 133 -1.05 10.72 -16.16
CA VAL A 133 -0.48 10.07 -14.97
C VAL A 133 -1.42 8.98 -14.44
N GLN A 134 -2.72 9.27 -14.28
CA GLN A 134 -3.70 8.30 -13.78
C GLN A 134 -3.79 7.05 -14.67
N LEU A 135 -3.81 7.23 -15.99
CA LEU A 135 -3.85 6.14 -16.98
C LEU A 135 -2.57 5.29 -16.91
N LEU A 136 -1.40 5.92 -16.85
CA LEU A 136 -0.12 5.24 -16.72
C LEU A 136 -0.05 4.45 -15.41
N LEU A 137 -0.46 5.04 -14.28
CA LEU A 137 -0.53 4.35 -12.99
C LEU A 137 -1.47 3.14 -13.02
N TRP A 138 -2.61 3.25 -13.70
CA TRP A 138 -3.53 2.13 -13.89
C TRP A 138 -2.89 1.01 -14.71
N ARG A 139 -2.22 1.34 -15.82
CA ARG A 139 -1.50 0.37 -16.66
C ARG A 139 -0.37 -0.32 -15.89
N TYR A 140 0.46 0.45 -15.18
CA TYR A 140 1.55 -0.10 -14.36
C TYR A 140 1.03 -1.05 -13.29
N ARG A 141 -0.08 -0.73 -12.61
CA ARG A 141 -0.68 -1.64 -11.62
C ARG A 141 -1.07 -2.98 -12.25
N ARG A 142 -1.68 -2.96 -13.43
CA ARG A 142 -2.06 -4.16 -14.16
C ARG A 142 -0.86 -5.01 -14.59
N GLU A 143 0.26 -4.39 -14.93
CA GLU A 143 1.52 -5.10 -15.25
C GLU A 143 2.20 -5.67 -13.99
N THR A 144 2.06 -5.01 -12.83
CA THR A 144 2.62 -5.48 -11.55
C THR A 144 1.90 -6.74 -11.04
N GLU A 145 0.65 -6.97 -11.46
CA GLU A 145 -0.13 -8.17 -11.12
C GLU A 145 0.47 -9.46 -11.71
N LEU A 146 1.34 -9.36 -12.72
CA LEU A 146 1.97 -10.48 -13.45
C LEU A 146 3.30 -10.99 -12.84
N GLY A 147 3.62 -10.63 -11.60
CA GLY A 147 4.78 -11.18 -10.89
C GLY A 147 6.09 -10.51 -11.28
N THR A 148 6.35 -9.32 -10.73
CA THR A 148 7.59 -8.59 -10.99
C THR A 148 8.79 -9.33 -10.40
N HIS A 149 9.80 -9.62 -11.24
CA HIS A 149 11.08 -10.12 -10.78
C HIS A 149 11.86 -9.02 -10.06
N CYS A 150 12.42 -9.35 -8.91
CA CYS A 150 13.23 -8.47 -8.09
C CYS A 150 14.43 -9.23 -7.52
N GLU A 151 15.45 -8.50 -7.09
CA GLU A 151 16.55 -9.08 -6.33
C GLU A 151 16.39 -8.68 -4.87
N VAL A 152 16.59 -9.63 -3.97
CA VAL A 152 16.55 -9.39 -2.52
C VAL A 152 17.94 -9.69 -1.96
N VAL A 153 18.46 -8.75 -1.18
CA VAL A 153 19.71 -8.91 -0.45
C VAL A 153 19.38 -9.15 1.01
N LEU A 154 19.65 -10.36 1.47
CA LEU A 154 19.50 -10.79 2.86
C LEU A 154 20.87 -10.87 3.52
N ARG A 155 20.95 -10.39 4.76
CA ARG A 155 22.16 -10.49 5.58
C ARG A 155 21.93 -11.56 6.64
N GLY A 156 22.62 -12.68 6.47
CA GLY A 156 22.69 -13.78 7.44
C GLY A 156 23.66 -13.47 8.58
N THR A 157 23.99 -14.50 9.36
CA THR A 157 24.98 -14.41 10.46
C THR A 157 26.38 -14.18 9.92
N GLU A 158 26.81 -15.02 8.97
CA GLU A 158 28.18 -15.01 8.46
C GLU A 158 28.31 -14.42 7.05
N GLN A 159 27.23 -14.43 6.26
CA GLN A 159 27.26 -14.01 4.86
C GLN A 159 26.05 -13.19 4.43
N THR A 160 26.19 -12.50 3.30
CA THR A 160 25.12 -11.73 2.66
C THR A 160 24.85 -12.33 1.29
N LEU A 161 23.63 -12.81 1.06
CA LEU A 161 23.22 -13.38 -0.22
C LEU A 161 22.34 -12.40 -1.00
N CYS A 162 22.51 -12.40 -2.31
CA CYS A 162 21.65 -11.72 -3.26
C CYS A 162 20.85 -12.78 -4.01
N ILE A 163 19.54 -12.84 -3.78
CA ILE A 163 18.66 -13.89 -4.28
C ILE A 163 17.61 -13.29 -5.22
N ALA A 164 17.25 -14.04 -6.26
CA ALA A 164 16.12 -13.69 -7.11
C ALA A 164 14.81 -13.93 -6.36
N ALA A 165 13.87 -13.00 -6.46
CA ALA A 165 12.57 -13.09 -5.83
C ALA A 165 11.47 -12.61 -6.78
N ILE A 166 10.27 -13.18 -6.65
CA ILE A 166 9.08 -12.68 -7.35
C ILE A 166 8.18 -11.96 -6.36
N VAL A 167 7.68 -10.80 -6.76
CA VAL A 167 6.56 -10.15 -6.06
C VAL A 167 5.30 -10.94 -6.33
N ASP A 168 4.85 -11.73 -5.36
CA ASP A 168 3.67 -12.58 -5.50
C ASP A 168 2.42 -11.81 -5.08
N SER A 169 1.65 -11.34 -6.06
CA SER A 169 0.39 -10.61 -5.82
C SER A 169 -0.67 -11.46 -5.12
N GLY A 170 -0.58 -12.80 -5.21
CA GLY A 170 -1.45 -13.75 -4.52
C GLY A 170 -1.03 -14.04 -3.09
N ASN A 171 0.18 -13.64 -2.68
CA ASN A 171 0.63 -13.83 -1.32
C ASN A 171 -0.13 -12.88 -0.37
N THR A 172 -0.98 -13.48 0.44
CA THR A 172 -1.80 -12.82 1.48
C THR A 172 -1.36 -13.23 2.90
N LEU A 173 -0.19 -13.86 3.02
CA LEU A 173 0.33 -14.34 4.30
C LEU A 173 0.60 -13.18 5.25
N THR A 174 0.03 -13.30 6.43
CA THR A 174 0.21 -12.35 7.52
C THR A 174 0.60 -13.08 8.78
N GLU A 175 1.45 -12.43 9.58
CA GLU A 175 1.84 -12.97 10.87
C GLU A 175 0.63 -12.86 11.83
N PRO A 176 0.20 -13.95 12.48
CA PRO A 176 -1.07 -14.00 13.20
C PRO A 176 -1.26 -12.97 14.32
N MET A 177 -0.18 -12.57 15.00
CA MET A 177 -0.29 -11.71 16.17
C MET A 177 -0.22 -10.21 15.81
N SER A 178 0.66 -9.84 14.88
CA SER A 178 0.90 -8.44 14.49
C SER A 178 0.19 -8.03 13.21
N GLY A 179 -0.30 -8.99 12.41
CA GLY A 179 -0.83 -8.74 11.07
C GLY A 179 0.24 -8.29 10.06
N ALA A 180 1.53 -8.40 10.40
CA ALA A 180 2.62 -7.99 9.53
C ALA A 180 2.70 -8.89 8.29
N PRO A 181 3.06 -8.34 7.11
CA PRO A 181 3.19 -9.12 5.89
C PRO A 181 4.35 -10.11 5.97
N VAL A 182 4.15 -11.31 5.41
CA VAL A 182 5.12 -12.42 5.47
C VAL A 182 5.56 -12.80 4.06
N SER A 183 6.88 -12.77 3.82
CA SER A 183 7.47 -13.28 2.57
C SER A 183 7.94 -14.72 2.76
N VAL A 184 7.89 -15.53 1.70
CA VAL A 184 8.28 -16.95 1.77
C VAL A 184 9.67 -17.12 1.19
N LEU A 185 10.54 -17.84 1.88
CA LEU A 185 11.90 -18.16 1.49
C LEU A 185 12.06 -19.68 1.46
N ASP A 186 12.81 -20.16 0.48
CA ASP A 186 13.20 -21.56 0.38
C ASP A 186 14.12 -22.01 1.53
N VAL A 187 13.98 -23.27 1.95
CA VAL A 187 14.71 -23.84 3.08
C VAL A 187 16.22 -23.91 2.85
N GLU A 188 16.69 -24.22 1.64
CA GLU A 188 18.12 -24.32 1.34
C GLU A 188 18.79 -22.94 1.46
N THR A 189 18.12 -21.92 0.93
CA THR A 189 18.57 -20.53 1.03
C THR A 189 18.55 -20.04 2.48
N PHE A 190 17.54 -20.42 3.26
CA PHE A 190 17.44 -20.08 4.68
C PHE A 190 18.59 -20.69 5.49
N GLN A 191 18.85 -21.99 5.33
CA GLN A 191 19.95 -22.70 6.01
C GLN A 191 21.32 -22.16 5.63
N THR A 192 21.49 -21.73 4.37
CA THR A 192 22.73 -21.10 3.91
C THR A 192 22.98 -19.76 4.62
N LEU A 193 21.93 -18.97 4.89
CA LEU A 193 22.05 -17.67 5.58
C LEU A 193 22.15 -17.81 7.10
N TRP A 194 21.44 -18.78 7.68
CA TRP A 194 21.33 -19.02 9.12
C TRP A 194 21.45 -20.53 9.41
N PRO A 195 22.67 -21.10 9.38
CA PRO A 195 22.88 -22.54 9.57
C PRO A 195 22.49 -23.02 10.97
N GLU A 196 22.63 -22.16 11.99
CA GLU A 196 22.19 -22.44 13.37
C GLU A 196 20.69 -22.14 13.60
N GLY A 197 19.99 -21.64 12.57
CA GLY A 197 18.63 -21.13 12.68
C GLY A 197 18.56 -19.73 13.31
N LEU A 198 17.33 -19.22 13.40
CA LEU A 198 17.03 -17.96 14.09
C LEU A 198 16.25 -18.24 15.37
N PRO A 199 16.55 -17.56 16.49
CA PRO A 199 15.69 -17.61 17.67
C PRO A 199 14.33 -16.97 17.36
N ASP A 200 13.29 -17.35 18.11
CA ASP A 200 11.92 -16.83 18.03
C ASP A 200 11.20 -17.08 16.69
N PHE A 201 10.81 -18.33 16.46
CA PHE A 201 9.90 -18.69 15.38
C PHE A 201 8.43 -18.59 15.79
N ARG A 202 7.56 -18.37 14.80
CA ARG A 202 6.10 -18.41 14.94
C ARG A 202 5.49 -19.33 13.90
N VAL A 203 4.37 -19.93 14.27
CA VAL A 203 3.58 -20.76 13.36
C VAL A 203 2.69 -19.85 12.53
N ILE A 204 2.85 -19.89 11.21
CA ILE A 204 2.06 -19.10 10.25
C ILE A 204 1.15 -20.05 9.49
N PRO A 205 -0.16 -20.04 9.73
CA PRO A 205 -1.10 -20.85 8.96
C PRO A 205 -1.21 -20.31 7.53
N TYR A 206 -1.22 -21.21 6.55
CA TYR A 206 -1.42 -20.87 5.15
C TYR A 206 -2.43 -21.77 4.47
N HIS A 207 -2.94 -21.28 3.35
CA HIS A 207 -3.82 -22.01 2.45
C HIS A 207 -3.21 -21.95 1.06
N SER A 208 -3.07 -23.09 0.38
CA SER A 208 -2.59 -23.17 -0.99
C SER A 208 -3.47 -24.06 -1.85
N VAL A 209 -3.27 -24.01 -3.16
CA VAL A 209 -3.91 -24.92 -4.11
C VAL A 209 -3.38 -26.33 -3.82
N GLY A 210 -4.22 -27.18 -3.21
CA GLY A 210 -3.88 -28.55 -2.82
C GLY A 210 -3.67 -28.77 -1.32
N LYS A 211 -3.47 -27.71 -0.51
CA LYS A 211 -3.29 -27.82 0.95
C LYS A 211 -4.16 -26.80 1.67
N LYS A 212 -5.27 -27.29 2.24
CA LYS A 212 -6.26 -26.44 2.94
C LYS A 212 -5.75 -25.93 4.27
N ASN A 213 -5.01 -26.74 5.04
CA ASN A 213 -4.50 -26.36 6.36
C ASN A 213 -2.98 -26.56 6.39
N GLY A 214 -2.25 -25.61 5.82
CA GLY A 214 -0.80 -25.60 5.83
C GLY A 214 -0.23 -24.84 7.02
N ILE A 215 0.97 -25.20 7.45
CA ILE A 215 1.74 -24.49 8.46
C ILE A 215 3.13 -24.19 7.91
N LEU A 216 3.59 -22.95 8.08
CA LEU A 216 4.97 -22.53 7.84
C LEU A 216 5.59 -21.99 9.13
N TYR A 217 6.90 -22.11 9.25
CA TYR A 217 7.66 -21.49 10.33
C TYR A 217 8.13 -20.11 9.90
N GLY A 218 7.65 -19.09 10.61
CA GLY A 218 7.97 -17.69 10.40
C GLY A 218 9.05 -17.18 11.35
N TYR A 219 10.06 -16.51 10.82
CA TYR A 219 11.15 -15.90 11.56
C TYR A 219 11.17 -14.39 11.31
N ARG A 220 11.51 -13.62 12.34
CA ARG A 220 11.67 -12.17 12.22
C ARG A 220 13.13 -11.84 11.93
N ILE A 221 13.36 -11.05 10.89
CA ILE A 221 14.68 -10.53 10.54
C ILE A 221 14.75 -9.00 10.70
N PRO A 222 15.90 -8.45 11.14
CA PRO A 222 16.02 -7.03 11.43
C PRO A 222 15.98 -6.17 10.16
N GLN A 223 16.51 -6.67 9.04
CA GLN A 223 16.63 -5.91 7.81
C GLN A 223 16.64 -6.79 6.57
N MET A 224 15.96 -6.33 5.52
CA MET A 224 16.00 -6.86 4.16
C MET A 224 16.15 -5.71 3.17
N LYS A 225 16.96 -5.89 2.12
CA LYS A 225 17.05 -4.89 1.04
C LYS A 225 16.47 -5.47 -0.24
N ILE A 226 15.52 -4.78 -0.84
CA ILE A 226 14.87 -5.16 -2.08
C ILE A 226 15.39 -4.25 -3.19
N ARG A 227 15.85 -4.83 -4.30
CA ARG A 227 16.30 -4.12 -5.49
C ARG A 227 15.32 -4.36 -6.62
N ILE A 228 14.67 -3.28 -7.07
CA ILE A 228 13.71 -3.30 -8.18
C ILE A 228 14.07 -2.17 -9.14
N HIS A 229 14.23 -2.49 -10.43
CA HIS A 229 14.53 -1.54 -11.51
C HIS A 229 15.67 -0.55 -11.18
N GLY A 230 16.72 -1.06 -10.53
CA GLY A 230 17.91 -0.29 -10.12
C GLY A 230 17.69 0.67 -8.94
N VAL A 231 16.60 0.51 -8.18
CA VAL A 231 16.34 1.23 -6.94
C VAL A 231 16.37 0.26 -5.76
N GLU A 232 17.04 0.65 -4.69
CA GLU A 232 17.10 -0.13 -3.45
C GLU A 232 16.08 0.39 -2.43
N LYS A 233 15.26 -0.50 -1.89
CA LYS A 233 14.37 -0.26 -0.76
C LYS A 233 14.85 -1.08 0.44
N ILE A 234 15.00 -0.42 1.58
CA ILE A 234 15.37 -1.09 2.83
C ILE A 234 14.11 -1.27 3.66
N CYS A 235 13.80 -2.52 3.99
CA CYS A 235 12.73 -2.91 4.89
C CYS A 235 13.34 -3.35 6.23
N SER A 236 12.75 -2.92 7.33
CA SER A 236 13.12 -3.30 8.69
C SER A 236 12.01 -4.14 9.31
N ASP A 237 12.35 -5.00 10.25
CA ASP A 237 11.40 -5.87 10.97
C ASP A 237 10.50 -6.69 10.03
N VAL A 238 11.14 -7.49 9.17
CA VAL A 238 10.46 -8.29 8.15
C VAL A 238 10.23 -9.71 8.66
N TRP A 239 9.06 -10.27 8.38
CA TRP A 239 8.75 -11.68 8.64
C TRP A 239 9.02 -12.53 7.40
N LEU A 240 9.79 -13.60 7.59
CA LEU A 240 10.13 -14.61 6.59
C LEU A 240 9.55 -15.95 7.01
N ALA A 241 8.70 -16.55 6.19
CA ALA A 241 8.28 -17.94 6.33
C ALA A 241 9.23 -18.85 5.55
N VAL A 242 9.62 -19.97 6.14
CA VAL A 242 10.46 -20.98 5.48
C VAL A 242 9.58 -22.09 4.91
N SER A 243 9.72 -22.36 3.62
CA SER A 243 9.04 -23.46 2.92
C SER A 243 10.02 -24.60 2.65
N GLU A 244 9.63 -25.82 3.03
CA GLU A 244 10.34 -27.06 2.67
C GLU A 244 9.92 -27.59 1.28
N GLU A 245 8.75 -27.18 0.81
CA GLU A 245 8.26 -27.51 -0.53
C GLU A 245 8.88 -26.52 -1.53
N GLU A 246 9.41 -27.02 -2.66
CA GLU A 246 9.81 -26.18 -3.79
C GLU A 246 8.67 -25.22 -4.10
N ILE A 247 9.00 -23.93 -4.18
CA ILE A 247 8.03 -22.85 -4.33
C ILE A 247 7.35 -22.98 -5.70
N ALA A 248 6.26 -23.75 -5.75
CA ALA A 248 5.34 -23.93 -6.87
C ALA A 248 6.01 -24.17 -8.24
N GLY A 249 7.00 -25.08 -8.30
CA GLY A 249 7.64 -25.50 -9.57
C GLY A 249 8.40 -24.39 -10.29
N ARG A 250 8.83 -23.36 -9.56
CA ARG A 250 9.69 -22.28 -10.07
C ARG A 250 11.05 -22.38 -9.36
N GLU A 251 12.14 -22.27 -10.12
CA GLU A 251 13.53 -22.20 -9.61
C GLU A 251 13.83 -20.87 -8.87
N ILE A 252 12.84 -20.30 -8.17
CA ILE A 252 12.93 -18.96 -7.60
C ILE A 252 12.92 -19.08 -6.08
N PRO A 253 14.02 -18.73 -5.40
CA PRO A 253 14.21 -19.04 -3.98
C PRO A 253 13.31 -18.22 -3.04
N MET A 254 12.59 -17.21 -3.52
CA MET A 254 11.80 -16.34 -2.64
C MET A 254 10.54 -15.75 -3.29
N LEU A 255 9.43 -15.76 -2.53
CA LEU A 255 8.22 -14.99 -2.81
C LEU A 255 8.12 -13.78 -1.89
N LEU A 256 8.19 -12.59 -2.48
CA LEU A 256 8.11 -11.33 -1.77
C LEU A 256 6.65 -10.89 -1.60
N HIS A 257 6.26 -10.58 -0.36
CA HIS A 257 4.92 -10.06 -0.09
C HIS A 257 4.75 -8.63 -0.66
N PRO A 258 3.69 -8.35 -1.45
CA PRO A 258 3.54 -7.09 -2.18
C PRO A 258 3.39 -5.87 -1.27
N ALA A 259 2.86 -6.07 -0.06
CA ALA A 259 2.79 -5.00 0.95
C ALA A 259 4.16 -4.46 1.39
N LEU A 260 5.25 -5.23 1.26
CA LEU A 260 6.61 -4.74 1.55
C LEU A 260 7.07 -3.69 0.54
N LEU A 261 6.48 -3.66 -0.65
CA LEU A 261 6.72 -2.62 -1.66
C LEU A 261 5.83 -1.40 -1.48
N LYS A 262 4.66 -1.56 -0.85
CA LYS A 262 3.83 -0.43 -0.45
C LYS A 262 4.46 0.27 0.75
N LYS A 263 4.13 1.55 0.97
CA LYS A 263 4.51 2.22 2.21
C LYS A 263 3.71 1.60 3.36
N THR A 264 4.40 1.12 4.38
CA THR A 264 3.88 1.11 5.73
C THR A 264 3.66 2.57 6.15
N GLY A 265 2.44 3.06 5.94
CA GLY A 265 1.96 4.22 6.68
C GLY A 265 1.96 3.81 8.15
N LYS A 266 2.91 4.33 8.91
CA LYS A 266 3.19 4.00 10.32
C LYS A 266 3.64 2.54 10.50
N ALA A 267 4.89 2.38 10.94
CA ALA A 267 5.15 1.34 11.94
C ALA A 267 4.11 1.57 13.04
N GLY A 268 3.15 0.66 13.14
CA GLY A 268 2.31 0.59 14.32
C GLY A 268 3.26 0.42 15.50
N ARG A 269 3.51 1.51 16.24
CA ARG A 269 3.34 1.45 17.68
C ARG A 269 1.96 0.80 17.87
N SER A 270 1.94 -0.53 17.99
CA SER A 270 0.87 -1.16 18.73
C SER A 270 1.05 -0.63 20.14
N ASN A 271 0.32 0.43 20.45
CA ASN A 271 -0.18 0.59 21.80
C ASN A 271 -0.91 -0.72 22.08
N TYR A 272 -0.26 -1.60 22.83
CA TYR A 272 -1.01 -2.56 23.62
C TYR A 272 -1.73 -1.72 24.67
N ASP A 273 -2.86 -1.14 24.28
CA ASP A 273 -3.93 -1.00 25.24
C ASP A 273 -4.26 -2.44 25.64
N LEU A 274 -3.82 -2.81 26.84
CA LEU A 274 -4.51 -3.82 27.63
C LEU A 274 -5.97 -3.35 27.71
N LYS A 275 -6.76 -3.72 26.72
CA LYS A 275 -8.21 -3.66 26.83
C LYS A 275 -8.56 -4.91 27.61
N ASP A 276 -8.77 -4.69 28.91
CA ASP A 276 -9.28 -5.62 29.89
C ASP A 276 -9.96 -6.84 29.27
N SER A 277 -9.39 -8.00 29.55
CA SER A 277 -9.98 -9.32 29.34
C SER A 277 -11.22 -9.58 30.21
N ASN A 278 -11.92 -8.54 30.70
CA ASN A 278 -13.08 -8.68 31.59
C ASN A 278 -14.44 -8.64 30.87
N THR A 279 -14.49 -8.59 29.53
CA THR A 279 -15.78 -8.56 28.79
C THR A 279 -16.19 -9.93 28.23
N ARG A 280 -15.33 -10.97 28.31
CA ARG A 280 -15.71 -12.35 27.94
C ARG A 280 -16.12 -13.22 29.12
N GLU A 281 -15.63 -12.96 30.33
CA GLU A 281 -16.17 -13.62 31.53
C GLU A 281 -17.59 -13.15 31.84
N ASN A 282 -17.91 -11.86 31.66
CA ASN A 282 -19.26 -11.34 31.90
C ASN A 282 -20.32 -11.83 30.88
N ALA A 283 -19.92 -12.24 29.67
CA ALA A 283 -20.86 -12.80 28.69
C ALA A 283 -21.20 -14.27 28.97
N ILE A 284 -20.27 -15.03 29.56
CA ILE A 284 -20.49 -16.42 29.96
C ILE A 284 -21.21 -16.49 31.33
N GLN A 285 -20.97 -15.50 32.20
CA GLN A 285 -21.69 -15.36 33.47
C GLN A 285 -23.14 -14.89 33.29
N ASP A 286 -23.41 -13.94 32.37
CA ASP A 286 -24.78 -13.45 32.10
C ASP A 286 -25.61 -14.51 31.35
N ASP A 287 -25.02 -15.30 30.45
CA ASP A 287 -25.76 -16.37 29.75
C ASP A 287 -26.05 -17.59 30.67
N SER A 288 -25.15 -17.88 31.61
CA SER A 288 -25.40 -18.88 32.66
C SER A 288 -26.41 -18.38 33.71
N GLN A 289 -26.42 -17.10 34.08
CA GLN A 289 -27.45 -16.54 34.97
C GLN A 289 -28.82 -16.38 34.29
N ARG A 290 -28.87 -16.06 32.99
CA ARG A 290 -30.13 -16.02 32.21
C ARG A 290 -30.72 -17.40 31.98
N THR A 291 -29.90 -18.43 31.75
CA THR A 291 -30.39 -19.82 31.63
C THR A 291 -30.85 -20.39 32.98
N VAL A 292 -30.20 -20.04 34.10
CA VAL A 292 -30.64 -20.45 35.45
C VAL A 292 -31.90 -19.68 35.89
N SER A 293 -32.01 -18.39 35.57
CA SER A 293 -33.21 -17.57 35.80
C SER A 293 -34.42 -18.06 34.99
N ALA A 294 -34.24 -18.35 33.69
CA ALA A 294 -35.29 -18.88 32.84
C ALA A 294 -35.70 -20.32 33.21
N ALA A 295 -34.80 -21.11 33.80
CA ALA A 295 -35.12 -22.43 34.36
C ALA A 295 -35.87 -22.33 35.71
N ALA A 296 -35.58 -21.32 36.53
CA ALA A 296 -36.29 -21.03 37.77
C ALA A 296 -37.71 -20.52 37.51
N GLU A 297 -37.91 -19.60 36.55
CA GLU A 297 -39.25 -19.11 36.17
C GLU A 297 -40.13 -20.19 35.53
N ARG A 298 -39.56 -21.14 34.76
CA ARG A 298 -40.29 -22.32 34.28
C ARG A 298 -40.70 -23.28 35.40
N ARG A 299 -39.89 -23.41 36.47
CA ARG A 299 -40.27 -24.22 37.65
C ARG A 299 -41.39 -23.58 38.47
N TYR A 300 -41.42 -22.26 38.61
CA TYR A 300 -42.50 -21.57 39.34
C TYR A 300 -43.83 -21.48 38.55
N SER A 301 -43.79 -21.40 37.22
CA SER A 301 -45.00 -21.35 36.38
C SER A 301 -45.70 -22.70 36.21
N LEU A 302 -45.00 -23.83 36.40
CA LEU A 302 -45.60 -25.18 36.38
C LEU A 302 -46.41 -25.51 37.64
N HIS A 303 -46.18 -24.83 38.77
CA HIS A 303 -46.96 -25.07 40.00
C HIS A 303 -48.30 -24.32 40.07
N ARG A 304 -48.57 -23.38 39.14
CA ARG A 304 -49.83 -22.59 39.16
C ARG A 304 -50.95 -23.17 38.27
N ARG A 305 -50.69 -24.23 37.50
CA ARG A 305 -51.67 -24.90 36.61
C ARG A 305 -52.13 -26.26 37.14
N ARG A 306 -52.42 -26.38 38.44
CA ARG A 306 -53.24 -27.48 38.99
C ARG A 306 -54.16 -26.94 40.08
N ARG A 307 -55.31 -26.41 39.66
CA ARG A 307 -56.59 -26.37 40.39
C ARG A 307 -57.66 -25.81 39.44
N GLY A 308 -58.40 -26.70 38.78
CA GLY A 308 -59.74 -26.40 38.26
C GLY A 308 -60.80 -26.68 39.32
N PRO A 309 -62.02 -26.17 39.13
CA PRO A 309 -63.21 -27.04 38.99
C PRO A 309 -64.01 -26.65 37.73
N ALA A 310 -64.43 -27.56 36.85
CA ALA A 310 -65.51 -28.56 36.95
C ALA A 310 -66.93 -27.99 36.67
N THR A 311 -67.38 -28.23 35.42
CA THR A 311 -68.71 -28.75 34.98
C THR A 311 -70.05 -28.17 35.45
N ALA A 312 -70.90 -27.77 34.48
CA ALA A 312 -72.30 -28.20 34.23
C ALA A 312 -72.88 -27.33 33.08
N ALA A 313 -73.24 -27.83 31.88
CA ALA A 313 -74.40 -28.64 31.47
C ALA A 313 -75.79 -27.96 31.64
N SER A 314 -76.42 -27.52 30.53
CA SER A 314 -77.78 -27.95 30.08
C SER A 314 -78.40 -27.01 29.01
N HIS A 315 -78.96 -27.59 27.93
CA HIS A 315 -80.28 -27.35 27.28
C HIS A 315 -80.79 -25.90 26.97
N ARG A 316 -81.57 -25.56 25.93
CA ARG A 316 -82.31 -26.22 24.82
C ARG A 316 -82.90 -25.11 23.91
N SER A 317 -83.06 -25.41 22.60
CA SER A 317 -84.14 -25.01 21.66
C SER A 317 -84.71 -23.58 21.56
N GLY A 318 -84.83 -23.07 20.32
CA GLY A 318 -85.94 -22.20 19.90
C GLY A 318 -85.62 -21.15 18.82
N GLU A 319 -85.78 -21.51 17.53
CA GLU A 319 -86.36 -20.60 16.50
C GLU A 319 -87.90 -20.55 16.70
N PRO A 320 -88.72 -19.72 16.00
CA PRO A 320 -88.44 -18.73 14.92
C PRO A 320 -89.15 -17.36 15.13
N GLY A 321 -89.03 -16.45 14.14
CA GLY A 321 -90.15 -15.58 13.75
C GLY A 321 -89.90 -14.07 13.64
N ASP A 322 -89.99 -13.59 12.39
CA ASP A 322 -90.59 -12.33 11.91
C ASP A 322 -90.39 -11.00 12.67
N GLN A 323 -89.62 -10.08 12.06
CA GLN A 323 -90.09 -8.85 11.39
C GLN A 323 -88.93 -8.05 10.81
#